data_AF-A0A966R2E5-F1
#
_entry.id   AF-A0A966R2E5-F1
#
_cell.length_a   1.000
_cell.length_b   1.000
_cell.length_c   1.000
_cell.angle_alpha   90.00
_cell.angle_beta   90.00
_cell.angle_gamma   90.00
#
_symmetry.space_group_name_H-M   'P 1'
#
loop_
_entity.id
_entity.type
_entity.pdbx_description
1 polymer ?
#
loop_
_entity_poly.entity_id
_entity_poly.type
_entity_poly.pdbx_seq_one_letter_code
_entity_poly.pdbx_strand_id
1 'polypeptide(L)'
;MALEKIVKVDLIEVIENGCVQVRTKTAIMEDGKQIGGTFHRHVVAPGDDYSNEDARVQAICAATHTSEVIAAYQAAQAAAAALR
;
A
#
# COMPACT_ATOMS: atom_id res chain seq x y z
N MET A 1 15.98 -24.61 18.48
CA MET A 1 16.15 -23.50 17.52
C MET A 1 15.01 -23.61 16.52
N ALA A 2 14.07 -22.67 16.55
CA ALA A 2 12.95 -22.60 15.62
C ALA A 2 13.04 -21.27 14.86
N LEU A 3 13.10 -21.36 13.53
CA LEU A 3 13.03 -20.19 12.65
C LEU A 3 11.56 -19.96 12.28
N GLU A 4 11.06 -18.76 12.55
CA GLU A 4 9.69 -18.37 12.22
C GLU A 4 9.70 -17.30 11.13
N LYS A 5 8.81 -17.44 10.14
CA LYS A 5 8.58 -16.42 9.11
C LYS A 5 7.29 -15.67 9.41
N ILE A 6 7.40 -14.38 9.71
CA ILE A 6 6.26 -13.49 9.95
C ILE A 6 6.10 -12.58 8.73
N VAL A 7 4.92 -12.58 8.11
CA VAL A 7 4.56 -11.68 7.01
C VAL A 7 3.42 -10.78 7.47
N LYS A 8 3.59 -9.47 7.39
CA LYS A 8 2.58 -8.50 7.84
C LYS A 8 2.64 -7.23 7.01
N VAL A 9 1.48 -6.65 6.73
CA VAL A 9 1.36 -5.24 6.31
C VAL A 9 1.67 -4.36 7.52
N ASP A 10 2.90 -3.85 7.57
CA ASP A 10 3.42 -3.12 8.73
C ASP A 10 3.19 -1.62 8.64
N LEU A 11 3.00 -1.09 7.43
CA LEU A 11 2.75 0.32 7.18
C LEU A 11 1.74 0.50 6.03
N ILE A 12 0.80 1.42 6.25
CA ILE A 12 -0.17 1.90 5.27
C ILE A 12 -0.19 3.42 5.41
N GLU A 13 0.16 4.15 4.36
CA GLU A 13 0.28 5.60 4.36
C GLU A 13 -0.55 6.20 3.22
N VAL A 14 -1.40 7.16 3.53
CA VAL A 14 -2.17 7.91 2.53
C VAL A 14 -1.46 9.23 2.28
N ILE A 15 -1.19 9.55 1.02
CA ILE A 15 -0.55 10.80 0.62
C ILE A 15 -1.54 11.78 -0.02
N GLU A 16 -1.12 13.04 -0.18
CA GLU A 16 -1.98 14.18 -0.57
C GLU A 16 -2.83 13.95 -1.83
N ASN A 17 -2.28 13.26 -2.83
CA ASN A 17 -3.00 12.98 -4.08
C ASN A 17 -3.96 11.78 -3.99
N GLY A 18 -4.17 11.23 -2.80
CA GLY A 18 -5.05 10.10 -2.54
C GLY A 18 -4.41 8.73 -2.74
N CYS A 19 -3.16 8.63 -3.21
CA CYS A 19 -2.49 7.33 -3.31
C CYS A 19 -2.28 6.70 -1.92
N VAL A 20 -2.48 5.38 -1.85
CA VAL A 20 -2.21 4.58 -0.66
C VAL A 20 -0.91 3.79 -0.87
N GLN A 21 0.11 4.10 -0.07
CA GLN A 21 1.38 3.37 -0.07
C GLN A 21 1.32 2.25 0.95
N VAL A 22 1.55 1.01 0.49
CA VAL A 22 1.46 -0.19 1.31
C VAL A 22 2.85 -0.81 1.43
N ARG A 23 3.22 -1.20 2.64
CA ARG A 23 4.45 -1.96 2.89
C ARG A 23 4.15 -3.29 3.57
N THR A 24 4.63 -4.36 2.95
CA THR A 24 4.64 -5.71 3.51
C THR A 24 6.03 -6.05 4.00
N LYS A 25 6.15 -6.28 5.31
CA LYS A 25 7.36 -6.75 5.96
C LYS A 25 7.33 -8.27 6.06
N THR A 26 8.38 -8.91 5.55
CA THR A 26 8.69 -10.32 5.84
C THR A 26 9.84 -10.35 6.84
N ALA A 27 9.60 -10.82 8.05
CA ALA A 27 10.61 -10.97 9.10
C ALA A 27 10.93 -12.45 9.32
N ILE A 28 12.22 -12.77 9.44
CA ILE A 28 12.70 -14.08 9.88
C ILE A 28 13.13 -13.93 11.34
N MET A 29 12.51 -14.71 12.22
CA MET A 29 12.69 -14.67 13.66
C MET A 29 13.42 -15.92 14.14
N GLU A 30 14.32 -15.77 15.11
CA GLU A 30 14.97 -16.84 15.85
C GLU A 30 14.83 -16.54 17.35
N ASP A 31 14.21 -17.45 18.09
CA ASP A 31 13.97 -17.32 19.54
C ASP A 31 13.38 -15.94 19.93
N GLY A 32 12.40 -15.47 19.14
CA GLY A 32 11.71 -14.21 19.34
C GLY A 32 12.47 -12.96 18.87
N LYS A 33 13.69 -13.09 18.36
CA LYS A 33 14.49 -11.98 17.82
C LYS A 33 14.48 -11.99 16.30
N GLN A 34 14.29 -10.84 15.69
CA GLN A 34 14.40 -10.72 14.24
C GLN A 34 15.88 -10.83 13.82
N ILE A 35 16.21 -11.81 12.99
CA ILE A 35 17.56 -12.03 12.46
C ILE A 35 17.71 -11.54 11.01
N GLY A 36 16.59 -11.37 10.30
CA GLY A 36 16.59 -10.93 8.92
C GLY A 36 15.20 -10.57 8.41
N GLY A 37 15.13 -10.09 7.17
CA GLY A 37 13.86 -9.80 6.55
C GLY A 37 13.96 -8.97 5.27
N THR A 38 12.83 -8.82 4.61
CA THR A 38 12.67 -8.01 3.41
C THR A 38 11.43 -7.13 3.52
N PHE A 39 11.43 -6.05 2.74
CA PHE A 39 10.30 -5.15 2.62
C PHE A 39 9.87 -5.10 1.16
N HIS A 40 8.58 -5.34 0.90
CA HIS A 40 7.96 -5.08 -0.39
C HIS A 40 7.06 -3.86 -0.26
N ARG A 41 7.09 -2.97 -1.26
CA ARG A 41 6.22 -1.80 -1.32
C ARG A 41 5.49 -1.77 -2.64
N HIS A 42 4.23 -1.36 -2.59
CA HIS A 42 3.43 -1.02 -3.75
C HIS A 42 2.54 0.17 -3.43
N VAL A 43 1.97 0.75 -4.47
CA VAL A 43 1.05 1.88 -4.38
C VAL A 43 -0.27 1.44 -4.97
N VAL A 44 -1.35 1.75 -4.28
CA VAL A 44 -2.72 1.66 -4.81
C VAL A 44 -3.14 3.09 -5.12
N ALA A 45 -3.26 3.43 -6.40
CA ALA A 45 -3.64 4.76 -6.84
C ALA A 45 -5.18 4.92 -6.78
N PRO A 46 -5.68 6.17 -6.70
CA PRO A 46 -7.13 6.42 -6.76
C PRO A 46 -7.77 5.81 -8.01
N GLY A 47 -8.69 4.87 -7.78
CA GLY A 47 -9.42 4.16 -8.83
C GLY A 47 -8.86 2.79 -9.21
N ASP A 48 -7.70 2.39 -8.65
CA ASP A 48 -7.19 1.03 -8.81
C ASP A 48 -8.07 0.01 -8.08
N ASP A 49 -8.09 -1.23 -8.58
CA ASP A 49 -8.72 -2.36 -7.90
C ASP A 49 -7.85 -2.81 -6.71
N TYR A 50 -8.46 -2.83 -5.52
CA TYR A 50 -7.84 -3.26 -4.27
C TYR A 50 -8.56 -4.44 -3.63
N SER A 51 -9.42 -5.15 -4.38
CA SER A 51 -10.19 -6.30 -3.87
C SER A 51 -9.33 -7.44 -3.32
N ASN A 52 -8.09 -7.56 -3.81
CA ASN A 52 -7.13 -8.59 -3.39
C ASN A 52 -6.13 -8.13 -2.32
N GLU A 53 -6.29 -6.91 -1.78
CA GLU A 53 -5.41 -6.36 -0.74
C GLU A 53 -5.75 -6.88 0.66
N ASP A 54 -4.85 -6.63 1.63
CA ASP A 54 -5.14 -6.87 3.05
C ASP A 54 -6.38 -6.08 3.50
N ALA A 55 -7.21 -6.65 4.38
CA ALA A 55 -8.47 -6.03 4.82
C ALA A 55 -8.29 -4.61 5.40
N ARG A 56 -7.15 -4.33 6.04
CA ARG A 56 -6.85 -2.97 6.54
C ARG A 56 -6.56 -1.99 5.40
N VAL A 57 -5.89 -2.45 4.35
CA VAL A 57 -5.65 -1.67 3.13
C VAL A 57 -6.98 -1.40 2.44
N GLN A 58 -7.82 -2.42 2.27
CA GLN A 58 -9.16 -2.26 1.67
C GLN A 58 -9.99 -1.21 2.40
N ALA A 59 -10.02 -1.24 3.74
CA ALA A 59 -10.76 -0.28 4.55
C ALA A 59 -10.25 1.16 4.38
N ILE A 60 -8.93 1.34 4.27
CA ILE A 60 -8.31 2.66 4.05
C ILE A 60 -8.61 3.14 2.62
N CYS A 61 -8.44 2.29 1.61
CA CYS A 61 -8.76 2.63 0.22
C CYS A 61 -10.24 3.01 0.07
N ALA A 62 -11.16 2.29 0.71
CA ALA A 62 -12.59 2.63 0.69
C ALA A 62 -12.90 4.01 1.30
N ALA A 63 -12.17 4.42 2.34
CA ALA A 63 -12.33 5.73 2.96
C ALA A 63 -11.67 6.87 2.15
N THR A 64 -10.55 6.59 1.49
CA THR A 64 -9.74 7.60 0.79
C THR A 64 -10.11 7.77 -0.68
N HIS A 65 -10.42 6.69 -1.41
CA HIS A 65 -10.72 6.72 -2.85
C HIS A 65 -12.18 7.14 -3.08
N THR A 66 -12.54 8.35 -2.62
CA THR A 66 -13.83 8.97 -2.93
C THR A 66 -13.90 9.34 -4.41
N SER A 67 -15.12 9.54 -4.93
CA SER A 67 -15.32 9.95 -6.32
C SER A 67 -14.57 11.23 -6.69
N GLU A 68 -14.49 12.19 -5.77
CA GLU A 68 -13.77 13.46 -5.96
C GLU A 68 -12.25 13.24 -6.06
N VAL A 69 -11.68 12.40 -5.18
CA VAL A 69 -10.25 12.08 -5.19
C VAL A 69 -9.86 11.33 -6.46
N ILE A 70 -10.68 10.36 -6.88
CA ILE A 70 -10.46 9.61 -8.12
C ILE A 70 -10.49 10.55 -9.33
N ALA A 71 -11.49 11.43 -9.41
CA ALA A 71 -11.60 12.39 -10.51
C ALA A 71 -10.41 13.36 -10.56
N ALA A 72 -9.99 13.89 -9.40
CA ALA A 72 -8.83 14.78 -9.30
C ALA A 72 -7.53 14.09 -9.73
N TYR A 73 -7.32 12.84 -9.31
CA TYR A 73 -6.14 12.06 -9.68
C TYR A 73 -6.08 11.78 -11.19
N GLN A 74 -7.19 11.35 -11.78
CA GLN A 74 -7.27 11.07 -13.22
C GLN A 74 -7.05 12.34 -14.06
N ALA A 75 -7.60 13.48 -13.64
CA ALA A 75 -7.36 14.77 -14.29
C ALA A 75 -5.87 15.18 -14.25
N ALA A 76 -5.22 14.99 -13.09
CA ALA A 76 -3.79 15.27 -12.94
C ALA A 76 -2.92 14.36 -13.85
N GLN A 77 -3.25 13.07 -13.92
CA GLN A 77 -2.54 12.11 -14.79
C GLN A 77 -2.72 12.45 -16.28
N ALA A 78 -3.93 12.83 -16.71
CA ALA A 78 -4.19 13.26 -18.08
C ALA A 78 -3.42 14.54 -18.43
N ALA A 79 -3.39 15.53 -17.54
CA ALA A 79 -2.61 16.75 -17.72
C ALA A 79 -1.10 16.48 -17.82
N ALA A 80 -0.58 15.60 -16.96
CA ALA A 80 0.83 15.20 -17.00
C ALA A 80 1.19 14.42 -18.29
N ALA A 81 0.27 13.59 -18.79
CA ALA A 81 0.45 12.87 -20.05
C ALA A 81 0.45 13.82 -21.27
N ALA A 82 -0.40 14.86 -21.26
CA ALA A 82 -0.45 15.85 -22.33
C ALA A 82 0.80 16.76 -22.42
N LEU A 83 1.59 16.82 -21.35
CA LEU A 83 2.83 17.60 -21.28
C LEU A 83 4.07 16.82 -21.74
N ARG A 84 3.94 15.51 -21.97
CA ARG A 84 5.01 14.62 -22.46
C ARG A 84 4.96 14.51 -23.98
#